data_AF-A0A5K3F6R4-F1
#
_entry.id   AF-A0A5K3F6R4-F1
#
_cell.length_a   1.000
_cell.length_b   1.000
_cell.length_c   1.000
_cell.angle_alpha   90.00
_cell.angle_beta   90.00
_cell.angle_gamma   90.00
#
_symmetry.space_group_name_H-M   'P 1'
#
loop_
_entity.id
_entity.type
_entity.pdbx_description
1 polymer ?
#
loop_
_entity_poly.entity_id
_entity_poly.type
_entity_poly.pdbx_seq_one_letter_code
_entity_poly.pdbx_strand_id
1 'polypeptide(L)'
;MVNLHVDVYFADSFKRVHSLYGMSAPVTCMDVSDDSRLLITGSGDKTVRLWELQFGNCLRRFVEHTDPITAVKFMRSSTLAFSADLGGVIREWDVKKLQEVCTLKGHEGGVTGLSTLPTRPGLGKQMKDNRSRSQPKRGRREADNADDEDADDDDFEADVCGGVVVSTGRDFSCRVWLESEELLVLEEEAELAREAAEDELELGRSEAVVPGAVAPDAGETGPLGRPTVTTRNAADSLMEAIDIYSSQTQSQESEPPHPLMVAYGTANDPDRFLFTVFSALRLPGSAGMAGMEHALGSLHSDHVKRLLPRLAAWLERGWDVELCGRAIRYLCTLHAGLVTTDANLASTLAAAQAARQSYLSRTRKMLGMNLAALSFLQQKIEEEDQVSLFSEATDQRAKRAKKIKERLAQRVAIATG
;
A
#
# COMPACT_ATOMS: atom_id res chain seq x y z
N MET A 1 45.82 18.32 -0.37
CA MET A 1 45.34 16.98 0.03
C MET A 1 44.17 17.19 0.96
N VAL A 2 43.00 16.64 0.62
CA VAL A 2 41.86 16.66 1.54
C VAL A 2 42.17 15.61 2.61
N ASN A 3 42.26 16.01 3.88
CA ASN A 3 42.48 15.09 4.99
C ASN A 3 41.16 14.36 5.27
N LEU A 4 41.11 13.08 4.91
CA LEU A 4 39.92 12.21 5.04
C LEU A 4 40.08 11.21 6.20
N HIS A 5 40.62 11.69 7.32
CA HIS A 5 40.90 10.89 8.50
C HIS A 5 40.54 11.65 9.78
N VAL A 6 40.22 10.90 10.84
CA VAL A 6 39.99 11.45 12.18
C VAL A 6 41.20 11.13 13.04
N ASP A 7 41.87 12.16 13.55
CA ASP A 7 43.02 11.99 14.44
C ASP A 7 42.57 12.16 15.90
N VAL A 8 43.00 11.23 16.75
CA VAL A 8 42.79 11.28 18.20
C VAL A 8 44.10 11.73 18.84
N TYR A 9 44.04 12.76 19.68
CA TYR A 9 45.21 13.32 20.37
C TYR A 9 45.02 13.22 21.88
N PHE A 10 46.11 13.03 22.61
CA PHE A 10 46.12 13.26 24.05
C PHE A 10 45.98 14.76 24.34
N ALA A 11 45.07 15.12 25.26
CA ALA A 11 44.80 16.51 25.60
C ALA A 11 45.98 17.19 26.35
N ASP A 12 46.81 16.42 27.04
CA ASP A 12 47.93 16.92 27.83
C ASP A 12 49.20 17.19 27.00
N SER A 13 49.50 16.30 26.05
CA SER A 13 50.75 16.25 25.31
C SER A 13 50.60 16.57 23.84
N PHE A 14 49.36 16.70 23.35
CA PHE A 14 49.01 16.85 21.93
C PHE A 14 49.65 15.80 21.00
N LYS A 15 50.11 14.68 21.57
CA LYS A 15 50.63 13.55 20.80
C LYS A 15 49.45 12.80 20.21
N ARG A 16 49.57 12.48 18.92
CA ARG A 16 48.57 11.68 18.22
C ARG A 16 48.61 10.24 18.72
N VAL A 17 47.46 9.73 19.14
CA VAL A 17 47.23 8.36 19.58
C VAL A 17 46.92 7.49 18.37
N HIS A 18 45.82 7.81 17.70
CA HIS A 18 45.28 7.03 16.58
C HIS A 18 44.96 7.95 15.40
N SER A 19 45.04 7.39 14.20
CA SER A 19 44.56 8.03 12.97
C SER A 19 43.59 7.07 12.30
N LEU A 20 42.32 7.46 12.25
CA LEU A 20 41.22 6.63 11.76
C LEU A 20 41.04 6.88 10.26
N TYR A 21 41.35 5.86 9.46
CA TYR A 21 41.38 5.95 8.00
C TYR A 21 40.23 5.19 7.33
N GLY A 22 39.89 5.61 6.12
CA GLY A 22 39.04 4.85 5.20
C GLY A 22 37.78 5.59 4.77
N MET A 23 37.59 6.84 5.17
CA MET A 23 36.48 7.68 4.71
C MET A 23 36.76 8.18 3.30
N SER A 24 35.73 8.20 2.44
CA SER A 24 35.89 8.63 1.04
C SER A 24 35.63 10.13 0.84
N ALA A 25 35.06 10.80 1.84
CA ALA A 25 34.74 12.22 1.81
C ALA A 25 34.98 12.84 3.20
N PRO A 26 34.94 14.19 3.34
CA PRO A 26 35.31 14.83 4.59
C PRO A 26 34.34 14.46 5.72
N VAL A 27 34.90 14.32 6.92
CA VAL A 27 34.13 14.15 8.15
C VAL A 27 33.40 15.46 8.43
N THR A 28 32.08 15.42 8.50
CA THR A 28 31.26 16.61 8.77
C THR A 28 30.96 16.76 10.24
N CYS A 29 30.82 15.65 10.96
CA CYS A 29 30.44 15.62 12.36
C CYS A 29 30.99 14.37 13.06
N MET A 30 31.13 14.47 14.38
CA MET A 30 31.58 13.38 15.22
C MET A 30 31.03 13.55 16.63
N ASP A 31 30.89 12.44 17.35
CA ASP A 31 30.52 12.43 18.76
C ASP A 31 31.21 11.27 19.48
N VAL A 32 31.36 11.40 20.80
CA VAL A 32 31.98 10.40 21.65
C VAL A 32 30.94 9.89 22.64
N SER A 33 30.94 8.58 22.85
CA SER A 33 30.10 7.91 23.84
C SER A 33 30.43 8.36 25.27
N ASP A 34 29.44 8.25 26.17
CA ASP A 34 29.64 8.63 27.59
C ASP A 34 30.71 7.77 28.28
N ASP A 35 30.88 6.51 27.87
CA ASP A 35 31.92 5.62 28.41
C ASP A 35 33.33 5.91 27.85
N SER A 36 33.44 6.85 26.90
CA SER A 36 34.68 7.24 26.21
C SER A 36 35.38 6.08 25.48
N ARG A 37 34.67 4.98 25.19
CA ARG A 37 35.23 3.82 24.48
C ARG A 37 34.93 3.87 22.99
N LEU A 38 33.78 4.42 22.64
CA LEU A 38 33.28 4.45 21.27
C LEU A 38 33.24 5.87 20.72
N LEU A 39 33.57 5.99 19.44
CA LEU A 39 33.48 7.23 18.68
C LEU A 39 32.65 6.99 17.43
N ILE A 40 31.71 7.88 17.15
CA ILE A 40 30.87 7.82 15.96
C ILE A 40 31.18 9.01 15.06
N THR A 41 31.31 8.74 13.77
CA THR A 41 31.65 9.76 12.76
C THR A 41 30.61 9.76 11.66
N GLY A 42 30.15 10.96 11.31
CA GLY A 42 29.34 11.21 10.12
C GLY A 42 30.18 11.86 9.03
N SER A 43 29.95 11.44 7.80
CA SER A 43 30.77 11.80 6.64
C SER A 43 29.93 12.35 5.50
N GLY A 44 30.56 13.16 4.65
CA GLY A 44 30.01 13.54 3.36
C GLY A 44 29.85 12.37 2.38
N ASP A 45 30.47 11.21 2.65
CA ASP A 45 30.33 9.99 1.84
C ASP A 45 29.03 9.22 2.13
N LYS A 46 28.13 9.84 2.90
CA LYS A 46 26.82 9.31 3.31
C LYS A 46 26.94 8.11 4.26
N THR A 47 28.13 7.84 4.80
CA THR A 47 28.35 6.74 5.75
C THR A 47 28.51 7.25 7.18
N VAL A 48 27.83 6.59 8.11
CA VAL A 48 28.10 6.70 9.55
C VAL A 48 29.03 5.56 9.92
N ARG A 49 30.07 5.84 10.70
CA ARG A 49 31.00 4.81 11.17
C ARG A 49 31.16 4.84 12.67
N LEU A 50 31.20 3.65 13.25
CA LEU A 50 31.47 3.43 14.66
C LEU A 50 32.90 2.91 14.82
N TRP A 51 33.64 3.56 15.69
CA TRP A 51 35.05 3.31 15.96
C TRP A 51 35.25 2.97 17.43
N GLU A 52 36.18 2.07 17.69
CA GLU A 52 36.68 1.81 19.03
C GLU A 52 37.92 2.66 19.30
N LEU A 53 37.88 3.49 20.34
CA LEU A 53 38.95 4.44 20.67
C LEU A 53 40.20 3.77 21.26
N GLN A 54 40.07 2.59 21.88
CA GLN A 54 41.22 1.89 22.48
C GLN A 54 42.24 1.45 21.42
N PHE A 55 41.76 0.82 20.35
CA PHE A 55 42.60 0.24 19.31
C PHE A 55 42.54 0.98 17.97
N GLY A 56 41.61 1.93 17.81
CA GLY A 56 41.41 2.66 16.55
C GLY A 56 40.73 1.82 15.46
N ASN A 57 40.05 0.74 15.84
CA ASN A 57 39.38 -0.17 14.90
C ASN A 57 38.02 0.37 14.46
N CYS A 58 37.69 0.20 13.18
CA CYS A 58 36.34 0.44 12.67
C CYS A 58 35.47 -0.77 13.01
N LEU A 59 34.51 -0.62 13.93
CA LEU A 59 33.59 -1.69 14.33
C LEU A 59 32.52 -1.90 13.25
N ARG A 60 31.92 -0.82 12.76
CA ARG A 60 30.83 -0.89 11.78
C ARG A 60 30.79 0.33 10.87
N ARG A 61 30.40 0.07 9.61
CA ARG A 61 30.05 1.08 8.60
C ARG A 61 28.58 0.95 8.24
N PHE A 62 27.82 2.02 8.48
CA PHE A 62 26.40 2.15 8.14
C PHE A 62 26.26 2.93 6.83
N VAL A 63 25.58 2.35 5.83
CA VAL A 63 25.46 2.90 4.46
C VAL A 63 23.98 3.11 4.08
N GLU A 64 23.13 3.38 5.07
CA GLU A 64 21.69 3.47 4.84
C GLU A 64 21.23 4.88 4.44
N HIS A 65 22.05 5.92 4.68
CA HIS A 65 21.68 7.29 4.35
C HIS A 65 21.80 7.58 2.85
N THR A 66 20.77 8.21 2.29
CA THR A 66 20.75 8.62 0.88
C THR A 66 21.52 9.91 0.64
N ASP A 67 21.67 10.74 1.67
CA ASP A 67 22.27 12.08 1.62
C ASP A 67 23.45 12.24 2.59
N PRO A 68 24.29 13.28 2.39
CA PRO A 68 25.42 13.56 3.29
C PRO A 68 24.95 13.78 4.73
N ILE A 69 25.70 13.23 5.68
CA ILE A 69 25.37 13.32 7.11
C ILE A 69 25.76 14.70 7.62
N THR A 70 24.85 15.34 8.36
CA THR A 70 25.04 16.69 8.89
C THR A 70 25.35 16.69 10.38
N ALA A 71 24.74 15.78 11.14
CA ALA A 71 24.95 15.66 12.58
C ALA A 71 24.87 14.20 13.03
N VAL A 72 25.64 13.86 14.06
CA VAL A 72 25.56 12.58 14.76
C VAL A 72 25.68 12.85 16.25
N LYS A 73 24.86 12.16 17.05
CA LYS A 73 24.86 12.26 18.51
C LYS A 73 24.60 10.94 19.20
N PHE A 74 25.40 10.62 20.22
CA PHE A 74 25.04 9.58 21.17
C PHE A 74 23.93 10.05 22.08
N MET A 75 23.03 9.15 22.46
CA MET A 75 22.15 9.39 23.58
C MET A 75 22.90 9.05 24.87
N ARG A 76 22.84 9.99 25.81
CA ARG A 76 23.54 9.83 27.08
C ARG A 76 22.88 8.77 27.95
N SER A 77 23.67 7.98 28.66
CA SER A 77 23.22 6.85 29.50
C SER A 77 22.56 5.68 28.76
N SER A 78 22.46 5.70 27.43
CA SER A 78 21.84 4.62 26.65
C SER A 78 22.79 4.03 25.61
N THR A 79 22.36 2.94 24.96
CA THR A 79 23.10 2.26 23.90
C THR A 79 22.71 2.76 22.50
N LEU A 80 22.03 3.90 22.43
CA LEU A 80 21.46 4.44 21.20
C LEU A 80 22.30 5.59 20.65
N ALA A 81 22.41 5.66 19.34
CA ALA A 81 23.02 6.77 18.62
C ALA A 81 22.08 7.28 17.53
N PHE A 82 22.06 8.58 17.31
CA PHE A 82 21.26 9.22 16.28
C PHE A 82 22.16 9.86 15.23
N SER A 83 21.74 9.77 13.98
CA SER A 83 22.37 10.45 12.86
C SER A 83 21.32 11.19 12.06
N ALA A 84 21.67 12.36 11.55
CA ALA A 84 20.80 13.18 10.74
C ALA A 84 21.45 13.50 9.40
N ASP A 85 20.66 13.53 8.34
CA ASP A 85 21.12 13.80 6.99
C ASP A 85 20.67 15.16 6.44
N LEU A 86 21.20 15.50 5.27
CA LEU A 86 20.80 16.67 4.49
C LEU A 86 19.42 16.49 3.82
N GLY A 87 18.90 15.26 3.76
CA GLY A 87 17.59 14.91 3.20
C GLY A 87 16.41 15.17 4.16
N GLY A 88 16.68 15.45 5.45
CA GLY A 88 15.64 15.66 6.46
C GLY A 88 15.25 14.40 7.24
N VAL A 89 16.03 13.33 7.07
CA VAL A 89 15.86 12.03 7.71
C VAL A 89 16.81 11.91 8.90
N ILE A 90 16.27 11.44 10.02
CA ILE A 90 17.06 11.12 11.22
C ILE A 90 16.94 9.62 11.44
N ARG A 91 18.06 8.93 11.61
CA ARG A 91 18.10 7.49 11.90
C ARG A 91 18.63 7.22 13.29
N GLU A 92 18.04 6.24 13.94
CA GLU A 92 18.42 5.71 15.23
C GLU A 92 19.17 4.38 15.07
N TRP A 93 20.28 4.25 15.78
CA TRP A 93 21.19 3.11 15.74
C TRP A 93 21.32 2.50 17.12
N ASP A 94 21.15 1.17 17.21
CA ASP A 94 21.55 0.42 18.39
C ASP A 94 23.03 0.06 18.29
N VAL A 95 23.83 0.62 19.19
CA VAL A 95 25.28 0.45 19.24
C VAL A 95 25.66 -0.96 19.67
N LYS A 96 24.84 -1.64 20.50
CA LYS A 96 25.10 -3.02 20.93
C LYS A 96 24.80 -4.01 19.81
N LYS A 97 23.65 -3.86 19.15
CA LYS A 97 23.24 -4.76 18.06
C LYS A 97 23.87 -4.41 16.70
N LEU A 98 24.46 -3.22 16.58
CA LEU A 98 25.04 -2.69 15.33
C LEU A 98 24.04 -2.68 14.17
N GLN A 99 22.77 -2.37 14.48
CA GLN A 99 21.65 -2.34 13.54
C GLN A 99 20.90 -1.02 13.65
N GLU A 100 20.18 -0.67 12.59
CA GLU A 100 19.22 0.42 12.61
C GLU A 100 17.97 -0.01 13.39
N VAL A 101 17.46 0.90 14.22
CA VAL A 101 16.23 0.69 14.99
C VAL A 101 15.06 1.37 14.30
N CYS A 102 15.18 2.67 14.02
CA CYS A 102 14.08 3.47 13.51
C CYS A 102 14.58 4.57 12.57
N THR A 103 13.76 4.89 11.56
CA THR A 103 13.94 6.04 10.67
C THR A 103 12.87 7.10 10.96
N LEU A 104 13.28 8.21 11.56
CA LEU A 104 12.44 9.37 11.83
C LEU A 104 12.40 10.29 10.59
N LYS A 105 11.30 10.25 9.85
CA LYS A 105 11.03 11.15 8.72
C LYS A 105 10.11 12.28 9.17
N GLY A 106 10.47 13.52 8.85
CA GLY A 106 9.57 14.63 9.11
C GLY A 106 10.00 15.95 8.52
N HIS A 107 11.30 16.28 8.55
CA HIS A 107 11.77 17.59 8.08
C HIS A 107 11.66 17.71 6.56
N GLU A 108 11.16 18.86 6.08
CA GLU A 108 11.05 19.17 4.63
C GLU A 108 12.32 19.86 4.10
N GLY A 109 13.48 19.43 4.61
CA GLY A 109 14.78 19.98 4.28
C GLY A 109 15.86 19.48 5.23
N GLY A 110 17.13 19.75 4.90
CA GLY A 110 18.25 19.20 5.64
C GLY A 110 18.28 19.58 7.11
N VAL A 111 18.59 18.59 7.95
CA VAL A 111 18.73 18.79 9.39
C VAL A 111 20.04 19.54 9.64
N THR A 112 19.96 20.66 10.35
CA THR A 112 21.09 21.54 10.66
C THR A 112 21.69 21.25 12.03
N GLY A 113 20.88 20.74 12.95
CA GLY A 113 21.27 20.50 14.32
C GLY A 113 20.49 19.34 14.93
N LEU A 114 21.17 18.60 15.79
CA LEU A 114 20.63 17.46 16.52
C LEU A 114 21.13 17.52 17.96
N SER A 115 20.22 17.36 18.91
CA SER A 115 20.53 17.32 20.34
C SER A 115 19.73 16.21 21.00
N THR A 116 20.36 15.50 21.92
CA THR A 116 19.76 14.41 22.68
C THR A 116 19.73 14.79 24.15
N LEU A 117 18.62 14.51 24.82
CA LEU A 117 18.42 14.71 26.25
C LEU A 117 17.96 13.39 26.86
N PRO A 118 18.69 12.83 27.84
CA PRO A 118 18.17 11.70 28.60
C PRO A 118 17.04 12.20 29.52
N THR A 119 15.84 11.65 29.36
CA THR A 119 14.75 11.90 30.31
C THR A 119 14.86 10.91 31.47
N ARG A 120 14.70 11.40 32.71
CA ARG A 120 14.84 10.56 33.90
C ARG A 120 13.85 9.39 33.87
N PRO A 121 14.25 8.17 34.29
CA PRO A 121 13.39 6.97 34.36
C PRO A 121 12.28 7.03 35.45
N GLY A 122 11.88 8.21 35.92
CA GLY A 122 11.04 8.39 37.11
C GLY A 122 9.63 8.97 36.89
N LEU A 123 9.31 9.50 35.71
CA LEU A 123 8.00 10.15 35.48
C LEU A 123 6.86 9.13 35.27
N GLY A 124 7.14 7.97 34.66
CA GLY A 124 6.14 6.89 34.48
C GLY A 124 5.74 6.17 35.78
N LYS A 125 6.63 6.12 36.79
CA LYS A 125 6.34 5.48 38.09
C LYS A 125 5.36 6.28 38.96
N GLN A 126 5.43 7.61 38.96
CA GLN A 126 4.48 8.43 39.74
C GLN A 126 3.04 8.31 39.25
N MET A 127 2.82 8.05 37.95
CA MET A 127 1.46 7.88 37.42
C MET A 127 0.85 6.51 37.78
N LYS A 128 1.68 5.47 37.93
CA LYS A 128 1.25 4.15 38.44
C LYS A 128 0.96 4.16 39.95
N ASP A 129 1.78 4.85 40.76
CA ASP A 129 1.55 4.97 42.21
C ASP A 129 0.27 5.75 42.55
N ASN A 130 -0.12 6.72 41.73
CA ASN A 130 -1.39 7.43 41.90
C ASN A 130 -2.62 6.60 41.46
N ARG A 131 -2.45 5.59 40.59
CA ARG A 131 -3.51 4.66 40.20
C ARG A 131 -3.65 3.47 41.16
N SER A 132 -2.57 3.04 41.81
CA SER A 132 -2.58 1.93 42.79
C SER A 132 -3.13 2.32 44.17
N ARG A 133 -3.26 3.63 44.45
CA ARG A 133 -3.79 4.16 45.72
C ARG A 133 -5.33 4.16 45.83
N SER A 134 -6.06 3.75 44.78
CA SER A 134 -7.54 3.84 44.73
C SER A 134 -8.31 2.52 44.86
N GLN A 135 -7.68 1.41 45.23
CA GLN A 135 -8.42 0.17 45.58
C GLN A 135 -7.95 -0.47 46.89
N PRO A 136 -8.82 -0.58 47.92
CA PRO A 136 -8.49 -1.36 49.11
C PRO A 136 -8.70 -2.86 48.82
N LYS A 137 -7.61 -3.64 48.91
CA LYS A 137 -7.66 -5.12 48.84
C LYS A 137 -8.32 -5.69 50.10
N ARG A 138 -9.45 -6.38 49.95
CA ARG A 138 -9.99 -7.33 50.94
C ARG A 138 -9.16 -8.60 50.89
N GLY A 139 -8.59 -8.99 52.03
CA GLY A 139 -7.73 -10.17 52.14
C GLY A 139 -8.48 -11.49 52.23
N ARG A 140 -7.77 -12.57 51.90
CA ARG A 140 -7.92 -13.88 52.56
C ARG A 140 -6.61 -14.66 52.42
N ARG A 141 -6.20 -15.27 53.53
CA ARG A 141 -4.99 -16.07 53.75
C ARG A 141 -5.20 -17.54 53.38
N GLU A 142 -4.04 -18.22 53.21
CA GLU A 142 -3.66 -19.63 53.47
C GLU A 142 -2.98 -20.24 52.22
N ALA A 143 -1.64 -20.43 52.22
CA ALA A 143 -0.87 -21.57 52.78
C ALA A 143 -1.03 -22.82 51.87
N ASP A 144 -0.02 -23.54 51.37
CA ASP A 144 1.41 -23.75 51.63
C ASP A 144 2.05 -24.50 50.42
N ASN A 145 3.40 -24.52 50.37
CA ASN A 145 4.30 -25.53 49.75
C ASN A 145 4.37 -25.61 48.21
N ALA A 146 5.50 -25.87 47.54
CA ALA A 146 6.92 -26.02 47.89
C ALA A 146 7.70 -26.11 46.55
N ASP A 147 9.01 -25.85 46.62
CA ASP A 147 10.08 -26.31 45.72
C ASP A 147 10.01 -25.94 44.23
N ASP A 148 10.83 -24.96 43.82
CA ASP A 148 11.52 -25.00 42.53
C ASP A 148 12.89 -24.32 42.65
N GLU A 149 13.85 -24.95 41.99
CA GLU A 149 15.30 -24.88 42.13
C GLU A 149 15.91 -23.62 41.49
N ASP A 150 16.96 -23.10 42.14
CA ASP A 150 18.11 -22.32 41.66
C ASP A 150 18.02 -21.69 40.25
N ALA A 151 17.79 -20.37 40.14
CA ALA A 151 18.83 -19.33 40.19
C ALA A 151 19.82 -19.36 39.01
N ASP A 152 19.41 -18.73 37.89
CA ASP A 152 20.27 -18.13 36.87
C ASP A 152 19.45 -17.06 36.10
N ASP A 153 18.98 -16.01 36.79
CA ASP A 153 18.22 -14.88 36.20
C ASP A 153 18.91 -13.51 36.48
N ASP A 154 20.24 -13.50 36.55
CA ASP A 154 21.04 -12.26 36.68
C ASP A 154 21.63 -11.86 35.32
N ASP A 155 20.90 -11.06 34.51
CA ASP A 155 21.43 -9.92 33.70
C ASP A 155 20.41 -9.26 32.72
N PHE A 156 19.09 -9.34 32.96
CA PHE A 156 18.08 -8.70 32.09
C PHE A 156 17.46 -7.42 32.68
N GLU A 157 18.28 -6.49 33.18
CA GLU A 157 17.84 -5.10 33.37
C GLU A 157 18.89 -4.12 32.84
N ALA A 158 18.98 -4.00 31.51
CA ALA A 158 19.46 -2.77 30.90
C ALA A 158 18.28 -1.80 30.87
N ASP A 159 18.24 -0.88 31.85
CA ASP A 159 17.32 0.24 31.97
C ASP A 159 16.87 0.77 30.58
N VAL A 160 15.60 0.55 30.24
CA VAL A 160 14.96 1.18 29.09
C VAL A 160 14.84 2.66 29.42
N CYS A 161 15.83 3.44 28.98
CA CYS A 161 15.92 4.87 29.24
C CYS A 161 15.29 5.65 28.10
N GLY A 162 14.07 6.14 28.32
CA GLY A 162 13.45 7.07 27.38
C GLY A 162 14.19 8.39 27.28
N GLY A 163 14.41 8.83 26.05
CA GLY A 163 15.13 10.05 25.71
C GLY A 163 14.29 10.99 24.86
N VAL A 164 14.59 12.27 24.97
CA VAL A 164 14.05 13.32 24.10
C VAL A 164 15.10 13.66 23.06
N VAL A 165 14.74 13.60 21.79
CA VAL A 165 15.60 14.06 20.70
C VAL A 165 15.04 15.35 20.14
N VAL A 166 15.87 16.37 20.01
CA VAL A 166 15.50 17.65 19.40
C VAL A 166 16.27 17.82 18.11
N SER A 167 15.57 18.11 17.02
CA SER A 167 16.19 18.38 15.73
C SER A 167 15.72 19.69 15.12
N THR A 168 16.64 20.39 14.45
CA THR A 168 16.39 21.68 13.81
C THR A 168 16.62 21.57 12.31
N GLY A 169 15.63 21.95 11.52
CA GLY A 169 15.64 21.80 10.06
C GLY A 169 15.88 23.11 9.31
N ARG A 170 16.29 22.99 8.05
CA ARG A 170 16.33 24.11 7.09
C ARG A 170 14.94 24.57 6.65
N ASP A 171 13.90 23.81 7.01
CA ASP A 171 12.48 24.15 6.87
C ASP A 171 12.01 25.20 7.90
N PHE A 172 12.94 25.83 8.63
CA PHE A 172 12.68 26.77 9.72
C PHE A 172 11.89 26.14 10.88
N SER A 173 11.89 24.82 11.00
CA SER A 173 11.21 24.09 12.08
C SER A 173 12.20 23.53 13.11
N CYS A 174 11.73 23.47 14.35
CA CYS A 174 12.38 22.71 15.42
C CYS A 174 11.39 21.62 15.86
N ARG A 175 11.85 20.38 15.93
CA ARG A 175 11.01 19.22 16.27
C ARG A 175 11.57 18.53 17.50
N VAL A 176 10.65 18.05 18.33
CA VAL A 176 10.94 17.30 19.55
C VAL A 176 10.33 15.92 19.38
N TRP A 177 11.20 14.91 19.40
CA TRP A 177 10.85 13.50 19.28
C TRP A 177 10.88 12.90 20.69
N LEU A 178 9.77 12.26 21.04
CA LEU A 178 9.57 11.59 22.31
C LEU A 178 9.46 10.10 22.02
N GLU A 179 10.05 9.27 22.88
CA GLU A 179 9.81 7.82 22.85
C GLU A 179 8.33 7.56 23.12
N SER A 180 7.69 6.76 22.27
CA SER A 180 6.31 6.34 22.47
C SER A 180 6.23 5.27 23.57
N GLU A 181 5.23 5.36 24.45
CA GLU A 181 4.91 4.27 25.40
C GLU A 181 4.22 3.07 24.71
N GLU A 182 3.99 3.16 23.40
CA GLU A 182 3.41 2.10 22.58
C GLU A 182 4.53 1.15 22.12
N LEU A 183 4.36 -0.15 22.42
CA LEU A 183 5.28 -1.20 21.98
C LEU A 183 5.20 -1.31 20.45
N LEU A 184 6.23 -0.83 19.75
CA LEU A 184 6.42 -1.03 18.32
C LEU A 184 6.84 -2.48 18.05
N VAL A 185 5.94 -3.27 17.48
CA VAL A 185 6.27 -4.60 16.95
C VAL A 185 6.96 -4.38 15.60
N LEU A 186 8.30 -4.36 15.61
CA LEU A 186 9.14 -4.10 14.42
C LEU A 186 8.83 -5.02 13.22
N GLU A 187 8.27 -6.20 13.46
CA GLU A 187 7.83 -7.13 12.42
C GLU A 187 6.62 -6.58 11.64
N GLU A 188 5.68 -5.92 12.31
CA GLU A 188 4.48 -5.36 11.68
C GLU A 188 4.83 -4.14 10.80
N GLU A 189 5.75 -3.27 11.22
CA GLU A 189 6.21 -2.16 10.38
C GLU A 189 6.98 -2.66 9.14
N ALA A 190 7.79 -3.71 9.29
CA ALA A 190 8.54 -4.30 8.18
C ALA A 190 7.62 -5.05 7.19
N GLU A 191 6.50 -5.58 7.65
CA GLU A 191 5.46 -6.17 6.82
C GLU A 191 4.65 -5.08 6.11
N LEU A 192 4.22 -4.05 6.82
CA LEU A 192 3.47 -2.91 6.28
C LEU A 192 4.29 -2.09 5.27
N ALA A 193 5.60 -1.95 5.47
CA ALA A 193 6.49 -1.31 4.49
C ALA A 193 6.66 -2.15 3.21
N ARG A 194 6.63 -3.49 3.33
CA ARG A 194 6.63 -4.39 2.17
C ARG A 194 5.33 -4.28 1.39
N GLU A 195 4.20 -4.28 2.10
CA GLU A 195 2.88 -4.08 1.50
C GLU A 195 2.77 -2.71 0.82
N ALA A 196 3.23 -1.63 1.46
CA ALA A 196 3.20 -0.29 0.86
C ALA A 196 4.09 -0.16 -0.39
N ALA A 197 5.26 -0.81 -0.42
CA ALA A 197 6.12 -0.83 -1.61
C ALA A 197 5.51 -1.63 -2.76
N GLU A 198 4.82 -2.75 -2.45
CA GLU A 198 4.04 -3.51 -3.43
C GLU A 198 2.88 -2.66 -3.96
N ASP A 199 2.15 -1.95 -3.10
CA ASP A 199 1.06 -1.05 -3.47
C ASP A 199 1.53 0.14 -4.33
N GLU A 200 2.72 0.71 -4.06
CA GLU A 200 3.29 1.81 -4.85
C GLU A 200 3.69 1.34 -6.26
N LEU A 201 4.24 0.12 -6.37
CA LEU A 201 4.50 -0.54 -7.66
C LEU A 201 3.20 -0.82 -8.43
N GLU A 202 2.12 -1.20 -7.74
CA GLU A 202 0.80 -1.39 -8.34
C GLU A 202 0.14 -0.07 -8.77
N LEU A 203 0.33 1.01 -8.00
CA LEU A 203 -0.15 2.35 -8.34
C LEU A 203 0.52 2.89 -9.61
N GLY A 204 1.82 2.70 -9.77
CA GLY A 204 2.55 3.02 -11.00
C GLY A 204 2.04 2.26 -12.23
N ARG A 205 1.46 1.06 -12.01
CA ARG A 205 0.80 0.26 -13.05
C ARG A 205 -0.63 0.73 -13.36
N SER A 206 -1.29 1.41 -12.41
CA SER A 206 -2.71 1.79 -12.48
C SER A 206 -2.98 3.23 -12.93
N GLU A 207 -2.01 4.15 -12.88
CA GLU A 207 -2.20 5.56 -13.29
C GLU A 207 -2.40 5.79 -14.80
N ALA A 208 -2.31 4.74 -15.62
CA ALA A 208 -2.60 4.80 -17.05
C ALA A 208 -3.99 4.23 -17.39
N VAL A 209 -5.05 4.67 -16.70
CA VAL A 209 -6.42 4.30 -17.09
C VAL A 209 -7.22 5.56 -17.45
N VAL A 210 -7.23 5.85 -18.75
CA VAL A 210 -8.33 6.61 -19.37
C VAL A 210 -9.62 5.84 -19.07
N PRO A 211 -10.67 6.46 -18.52
CA PRO A 211 -11.95 5.80 -18.31
C PRO A 211 -12.44 5.13 -19.60
N GLY A 212 -12.39 3.80 -19.64
CA GLY A 212 -12.90 2.98 -20.76
C GLY A 212 -11.89 2.45 -21.78
N ALA A 213 -10.57 2.64 -21.62
CA ALA A 213 -9.58 2.01 -22.49
C ALA A 213 -8.66 1.08 -21.69
N VAL A 214 -8.93 -0.23 -21.75
CA VAL A 214 -8.00 -1.26 -21.24
C VAL A 214 -6.82 -1.34 -22.20
N ALA A 215 -5.59 -1.36 -21.67
CA ALA A 215 -4.37 -1.51 -22.45
C ALA A 215 -4.34 -2.88 -23.17
N PRO A 216 -3.79 -2.97 -24.40
CA PRO A 216 -3.78 -4.22 -25.18
C PRO A 216 -2.95 -5.35 -24.55
N ASP A 217 -2.01 -5.01 -23.66
CA ASP A 217 -1.12 -5.97 -22.98
C ASP A 217 -1.62 -6.37 -21.59
N ALA A 218 -2.66 -5.71 -21.08
CA ALA A 218 -3.47 -6.21 -19.98
C ALA A 218 -4.55 -7.09 -20.60
N GLY A 219 -4.18 -8.32 -20.95
CA GLY A 219 -5.21 -9.34 -21.15
C GLY A 219 -6.14 -9.25 -19.94
N GLU A 220 -7.44 -9.08 -20.17
CA GLU A 220 -8.52 -9.05 -19.16
C GLU A 220 -8.67 -10.41 -18.42
N THR A 221 -7.57 -11.16 -18.35
CA THR A 221 -7.32 -12.50 -17.81
C THR A 221 -5.84 -12.59 -17.38
N GLY A 222 -5.23 -11.49 -16.93
CA GLY A 222 -3.96 -11.54 -16.22
C GLY A 222 -4.14 -12.30 -14.89
N PRO A 223 -3.06 -12.83 -14.29
CA PRO A 223 -3.16 -13.38 -12.94
C PRO A 223 -3.70 -12.28 -12.01
N LEU A 224 -4.88 -12.51 -11.46
CA LEU A 224 -5.49 -11.59 -10.51
C LEU A 224 -4.59 -11.49 -9.28
N GLY A 225 -4.38 -10.26 -8.80
CA GLY A 225 -3.78 -10.01 -7.50
C GLY A 225 -4.57 -10.62 -6.34
N ARG A 226 -4.10 -10.43 -5.11
CA ARG A 226 -4.83 -10.93 -3.93
C ARG A 226 -6.18 -10.20 -3.82
N PRO A 227 -7.30 -10.91 -3.55
CA PRO A 227 -8.60 -10.27 -3.38
C PRO A 227 -8.56 -9.37 -2.14
N THR A 228 -8.94 -8.11 -2.30
CA THR A 228 -9.07 -7.17 -1.16
C THR A 228 -10.29 -7.54 -0.30
N VAL A 229 -10.28 -7.11 0.97
CA VAL A 229 -11.41 -7.33 1.90
C VAL A 229 -12.74 -6.84 1.31
N THR A 230 -12.71 -5.72 0.57
CA THR A 230 -13.91 -5.16 -0.09
C THR A 230 -14.46 -6.08 -1.19
N THR A 231 -13.59 -6.70 -1.99
CA THR A 231 -13.99 -7.64 -3.04
C THR A 231 -14.53 -8.96 -2.48
N ARG A 232 -13.98 -9.41 -1.36
CA ARG A 232 -14.48 -10.59 -0.63
C ARG A 232 -15.88 -10.34 -0.05
N ASN A 233 -16.08 -9.20 0.60
CA ASN A 233 -17.40 -8.81 1.12
C ASN A 233 -18.44 -8.67 0.00
N ALA A 234 -18.03 -8.15 -1.16
CA ALA A 234 -18.90 -8.06 -2.33
C ALA A 234 -19.27 -9.44 -2.90
N ALA A 235 -18.33 -10.40 -2.86
CA ALA A 235 -18.61 -11.79 -3.24
C ALA A 235 -19.56 -12.47 -2.25
N ASP A 236 -19.36 -12.27 -0.95
CA ASP A 236 -20.23 -12.82 0.09
C ASP A 236 -21.66 -12.26 -0.05
N SER A 237 -21.80 -10.96 -0.30
CA SER A 237 -23.09 -10.32 -0.59
C SER A 237 -23.75 -10.87 -1.85
N LEU A 238 -22.97 -11.16 -2.90
CA LEU A 238 -23.50 -11.77 -4.13
C LEU A 238 -23.94 -13.23 -3.91
N MET A 239 -23.19 -14.01 -3.14
CA MET A 239 -23.57 -15.39 -2.79
C MET A 239 -24.86 -15.41 -1.97
N GLU A 240 -24.97 -14.55 -0.97
CA GLU A 240 -26.20 -14.38 -0.19
C GLU A 240 -27.39 -13.99 -1.09
N ALA A 241 -27.18 -13.08 -2.04
CA ALA A 241 -28.23 -12.70 -2.98
C ALA A 241 -28.67 -13.86 -3.90
N ILE A 242 -27.74 -14.71 -4.35
CA ILE A 242 -28.03 -15.92 -5.14
C ILE A 242 -28.83 -16.93 -4.33
N ASP A 243 -28.49 -17.11 -3.05
CA ASP A 243 -29.21 -18.02 -2.16
C ASP A 243 -30.62 -17.52 -1.86
N ILE A 244 -30.78 -16.23 -1.55
CA ILE A 244 -32.09 -15.58 -1.38
C ILE A 244 -32.93 -15.76 -2.65
N TYR A 245 -32.33 -15.50 -3.82
CA TYR A 245 -33.00 -15.69 -5.10
C TYR A 245 -33.50 -17.14 -5.28
N SER A 246 -32.67 -18.13 -4.95
CA SER A 246 -33.03 -19.54 -5.07
C SER A 246 -34.16 -19.92 -4.12
N SER A 247 -34.13 -19.42 -2.87
CA SER A 247 -35.16 -19.68 -1.86
C SER A 247 -36.52 -19.07 -2.26
N GLN A 248 -36.52 -17.85 -2.80
CA GLN A 248 -37.72 -17.13 -3.23
C GLN A 248 -38.30 -17.68 -4.54
N THR A 249 -37.48 -18.28 -5.39
CA THR A 249 -37.95 -18.95 -6.61
C THR A 249 -38.52 -20.34 -6.32
N GLN A 250 -38.07 -20.99 -5.25
CA GLN A 250 -38.55 -22.32 -4.83
C GLN A 250 -39.78 -22.24 -3.92
N SER A 251 -39.89 -21.18 -3.13
CA SER A 251 -41.05 -20.95 -2.26
C SER A 251 -42.24 -20.48 -3.10
N GLN A 252 -43.39 -21.13 -2.92
CA GLN A 252 -44.63 -20.75 -3.61
C GLN A 252 -45.04 -19.32 -3.21
N GLU A 253 -45.74 -18.61 -4.11
CA GLU A 253 -46.07 -17.16 -4.12
C GLU A 253 -46.69 -16.54 -2.84
N SER A 254 -46.84 -17.28 -1.74
CA SER A 254 -47.46 -16.85 -0.48
C SER A 254 -46.51 -16.43 0.64
N GLU A 255 -45.20 -16.61 0.50
CA GLU A 255 -44.25 -16.19 1.54
C GLU A 255 -43.90 -14.69 1.46
N PRO A 256 -43.76 -13.99 2.60
CA PRO A 256 -43.37 -12.58 2.59
C PRO A 256 -41.96 -12.42 1.98
N PRO A 257 -41.72 -11.33 1.24
CA PRO A 257 -40.44 -11.10 0.59
C PRO A 257 -39.34 -10.95 1.64
N HIS A 258 -38.15 -11.47 1.31
CA HIS A 258 -37.01 -11.44 2.21
C HIS A 258 -36.69 -10.00 2.66
N PRO A 259 -36.32 -9.75 3.94
CA PRO A 259 -36.06 -8.40 4.45
C PRO A 259 -35.02 -7.61 3.64
N LEU A 260 -34.00 -8.29 3.11
CA LEU A 260 -33.02 -7.66 2.22
C LEU A 260 -33.63 -7.23 0.89
N MET A 261 -34.55 -8.01 0.29
CA MET A 261 -35.25 -7.58 -0.92
C MET A 261 -36.09 -6.33 -0.69
N VAL A 262 -36.67 -6.20 0.51
CA VAL A 262 -37.42 -4.99 0.92
C VAL A 262 -36.46 -3.81 1.10
N ALA A 263 -35.30 -4.02 1.72
CA ALA A 263 -34.29 -2.97 1.93
C ALA A 263 -33.76 -2.38 0.60
N TYR A 264 -33.62 -3.23 -0.43
CA TYR A 264 -33.22 -2.80 -1.78
C TYR A 264 -34.37 -2.21 -2.60
N GLY A 265 -35.60 -2.16 -2.07
CA GLY A 265 -36.77 -1.62 -2.77
C GLY A 265 -37.29 -2.52 -3.90
N THR A 266 -36.86 -3.77 -3.97
CA THR A 266 -37.19 -4.76 -5.00
C THR A 266 -38.00 -5.92 -4.41
N ALA A 267 -39.02 -5.61 -3.60
CA ALA A 267 -39.77 -6.60 -2.84
C ALA A 267 -40.51 -7.64 -3.72
N ASN A 268 -40.91 -7.26 -4.94
CA ASN A 268 -41.78 -8.10 -5.78
C ASN A 268 -41.05 -8.82 -6.94
N ASP A 269 -39.79 -8.47 -7.23
CA ASP A 269 -39.05 -8.97 -8.39
C ASP A 269 -37.67 -9.54 -7.96
N PRO A 270 -37.55 -10.87 -7.72
CA PRO A 270 -36.29 -11.51 -7.34
C PRO A 270 -35.16 -11.32 -8.37
N ASP A 271 -35.49 -11.35 -9.66
CA ASP A 271 -34.52 -11.12 -10.74
C ASP A 271 -33.93 -9.70 -10.68
N ARG A 272 -34.73 -8.70 -10.30
CA ARG A 272 -34.25 -7.31 -10.17
C ARG A 272 -33.40 -7.13 -8.93
N PHE A 273 -33.78 -7.75 -7.81
CA PHE A 273 -32.96 -7.76 -6.60
C PHE A 273 -31.55 -8.29 -6.90
N LEU A 274 -31.45 -9.48 -7.50
CA LEU A 274 -30.17 -10.09 -7.83
C LEU A 274 -29.37 -9.23 -8.83
N PHE A 275 -30.04 -8.63 -9.81
CA PHE A 275 -29.40 -7.70 -10.75
C PHE A 275 -28.89 -6.41 -10.08
N THR A 276 -29.58 -5.86 -9.08
CA THR A 276 -29.12 -4.67 -8.35
C THR A 276 -27.84 -4.93 -7.56
N VAL A 277 -27.76 -6.09 -6.89
CA VAL A 277 -26.54 -6.52 -6.19
C VAL A 277 -25.40 -6.78 -7.19
N PHE A 278 -25.71 -7.42 -8.31
CA PHE A 278 -24.73 -7.70 -9.36
C PHE A 278 -24.19 -6.41 -10.05
N SER A 279 -25.07 -5.45 -10.35
CA SER A 279 -24.68 -4.17 -10.97
C SER A 279 -23.88 -3.29 -10.01
N ALA A 280 -24.03 -3.46 -8.69
CA ALA A 280 -23.21 -2.77 -7.69
C ALA A 280 -21.72 -3.15 -7.77
N LEU A 281 -21.37 -4.32 -8.34
CA LEU A 281 -19.98 -4.73 -8.59
C LEU A 281 -19.25 -3.83 -9.60
N ARG A 282 -19.98 -2.95 -10.31
CA ARG A 282 -19.42 -1.95 -11.22
C ARG A 282 -18.89 -0.70 -10.51
N LEU A 283 -19.35 -0.42 -9.29
CA LEU A 283 -19.13 0.87 -8.63
C LEU A 283 -17.67 1.05 -8.18
N PRO A 284 -17.07 2.24 -8.38
CA PRO A 284 -15.67 2.53 -8.10
C PRO A 284 -15.28 2.54 -6.60
N GLY A 285 -16.23 2.27 -5.69
CA GLY A 285 -15.94 2.09 -4.26
C GLY A 285 -15.24 0.77 -3.93
N SER A 286 -15.23 -0.19 -4.86
CA SER A 286 -14.44 -1.41 -4.80
C SER A 286 -13.45 -1.40 -5.97
N ALA A 287 -12.24 -0.89 -5.70
CA ALA A 287 -11.02 -1.04 -6.51
C ALA A 287 -11.21 -1.26 -8.03
N GLY A 288 -11.73 -0.25 -8.74
CA GLY A 288 -11.75 -0.19 -10.20
C GLY A 288 -12.38 -1.40 -10.92
N MET A 289 -12.14 -1.49 -12.23
CA MET A 289 -12.68 -2.55 -13.10
C MET A 289 -12.14 -3.96 -12.77
N ALA A 290 -11.19 -4.08 -11.84
CA ALA A 290 -10.67 -5.34 -11.32
C ALA A 290 -11.54 -5.90 -10.18
N GLY A 291 -12.25 -5.04 -9.43
CA GLY A 291 -13.04 -5.46 -8.26
C GLY A 291 -14.13 -6.50 -8.58
N MET A 292 -14.79 -6.38 -9.74
CA MET A 292 -15.76 -7.38 -10.21
C MET A 292 -15.12 -8.75 -10.46
N GLU A 293 -13.94 -8.80 -11.08
CA GLU A 293 -13.27 -10.06 -11.44
C GLU A 293 -12.75 -10.77 -10.18
N HIS A 294 -12.26 -10.02 -9.19
CA HIS A 294 -11.93 -10.56 -7.88
C HIS A 294 -13.16 -11.13 -7.16
N ALA A 295 -14.28 -10.39 -7.13
CA ALA A 295 -15.50 -10.85 -6.47
C ALA A 295 -16.10 -12.10 -7.15
N LEU A 296 -16.11 -12.15 -8.48
CA LEU A 296 -16.54 -13.33 -9.24
C LEU A 296 -15.58 -14.51 -9.07
N GLY A 297 -14.29 -14.24 -8.87
CA GLY A 297 -13.25 -15.26 -8.65
C GLY A 297 -13.37 -15.99 -7.31
N SER A 298 -13.93 -15.32 -6.30
CA SER A 298 -14.21 -15.89 -4.97
C SER A 298 -15.54 -16.66 -4.89
N LEU A 299 -16.31 -16.76 -5.97
CA LEU A 299 -17.56 -17.53 -5.96
C LEU A 299 -17.30 -19.03 -5.92
N HIS A 300 -18.09 -19.75 -5.12
CA HIS A 300 -18.09 -21.21 -5.13
C HIS A 300 -18.69 -21.76 -6.43
N SER A 301 -18.23 -22.94 -6.85
CA SER A 301 -18.66 -23.59 -8.10
C SER A 301 -20.17 -23.84 -8.19
N ASP A 302 -20.86 -24.08 -7.08
CA ASP A 302 -22.32 -24.25 -7.05
C ASP A 302 -23.08 -22.95 -7.38
N HIS A 303 -22.61 -21.82 -6.85
CA HIS A 303 -23.18 -20.51 -7.12
C HIS A 303 -22.98 -20.11 -8.59
N VAL A 304 -21.84 -20.49 -9.19
CA VAL A 304 -21.55 -20.25 -10.61
C VAL A 304 -22.53 -21.00 -11.52
N LYS A 305 -22.88 -22.25 -11.20
CA LYS A 305 -23.90 -23.02 -11.95
C LYS A 305 -25.27 -22.36 -11.91
N ARG A 306 -25.64 -21.76 -10.78
CA ARG A 306 -26.92 -21.06 -10.61
C ARG A 306 -26.92 -19.69 -11.28
N LEU A 307 -25.79 -18.98 -11.26
CA LEU A 307 -25.66 -17.61 -11.78
C LEU A 307 -25.57 -17.55 -13.31
N LEU A 308 -24.84 -18.46 -13.96
CA LEU A 308 -24.62 -18.44 -15.42
C LEU A 308 -25.93 -18.44 -16.24
N PRO A 309 -26.93 -19.30 -15.96
CA PRO A 309 -28.22 -19.24 -16.63
C PRO A 309 -28.97 -17.91 -16.43
N ARG A 310 -28.78 -17.26 -15.28
CA ARG A 310 -29.43 -15.97 -14.97
C ARG A 310 -28.78 -14.82 -15.73
N LEU A 311 -27.45 -14.81 -15.82
CA LEU A 311 -26.72 -13.86 -16.68
C LEU A 311 -27.16 -14.01 -18.15
N ALA A 312 -27.37 -15.23 -18.62
CA ALA A 312 -27.90 -15.50 -19.97
C ALA A 312 -29.32 -14.92 -20.16
N ALA A 313 -30.21 -15.15 -19.19
CA ALA A 313 -31.58 -14.60 -19.23
C ALA A 313 -31.60 -13.07 -19.19
N TRP A 314 -30.70 -12.43 -18.43
CA TRP A 314 -30.57 -10.97 -18.41
C TRP A 314 -30.08 -10.41 -19.75
N LEU A 315 -29.18 -11.12 -20.44
CA LEU A 315 -28.75 -10.76 -21.78
C LEU A 315 -29.89 -10.79 -22.80
N GLU A 316 -30.77 -11.80 -22.72
CA GLU A 316 -31.97 -11.87 -23.57
C GLU A 316 -32.93 -10.70 -23.32
N ARG A 317 -33.06 -10.27 -22.06
CA ARG A 317 -33.85 -9.09 -21.66
C ARG A 317 -33.16 -7.76 -21.97
N GLY A 318 -31.89 -7.78 -22.38
CA GLY A 318 -31.10 -6.59 -22.70
C GLY A 318 -30.63 -5.80 -21.47
N TRP A 319 -30.54 -6.43 -20.30
CA TRP A 319 -30.04 -5.78 -19.07
C TRP A 319 -28.51 -5.78 -19.07
N ASP A 320 -27.91 -4.58 -19.00
CA ASP A 320 -26.46 -4.32 -18.99
C ASP A 320 -25.60 -5.36 -19.73
N VAL A 321 -25.75 -5.37 -21.06
CA VAL A 321 -25.15 -6.39 -21.93
C VAL A 321 -23.63 -6.47 -21.83
N GLU A 322 -22.96 -5.35 -21.57
CA GLU A 322 -21.51 -5.31 -21.38
C GLU A 322 -21.09 -5.98 -20.07
N LEU A 323 -21.79 -5.69 -18.96
CA LEU A 323 -21.48 -6.24 -17.65
C LEU A 323 -21.74 -7.75 -17.61
N CYS A 324 -22.94 -8.16 -18.05
CA CYS A 324 -23.32 -9.57 -18.15
C CYS A 324 -22.38 -10.32 -19.12
N GLY A 325 -22.05 -9.70 -20.26
CA GLY A 325 -21.15 -10.29 -21.25
C GLY A 325 -19.71 -10.45 -20.76
N ARG A 326 -19.20 -9.53 -19.93
CA ARG A 326 -17.89 -9.63 -19.29
C ARG A 326 -17.88 -10.68 -18.19
N ALA A 327 -18.89 -10.71 -17.34
CA ALA A 327 -19.01 -11.71 -16.27
C ALA A 327 -19.12 -13.13 -16.83
N ILE A 328 -19.92 -13.37 -17.87
CA ILE A 328 -19.99 -14.68 -18.54
C ILE A 328 -18.63 -15.07 -19.12
N ARG A 329 -17.94 -14.15 -19.80
CA ARG A 329 -16.59 -14.42 -20.35
C ARG A 329 -15.64 -14.86 -19.23
N TYR A 330 -15.62 -14.10 -18.13
CA TYR A 330 -14.73 -14.33 -17.01
C TYR A 330 -15.03 -15.66 -16.27
N LEU A 331 -16.30 -15.92 -15.94
CA LEU A 331 -16.72 -17.17 -15.29
C LEU A 331 -16.46 -18.40 -16.16
N CYS A 332 -16.68 -18.30 -17.47
CA CYS A 332 -16.35 -19.38 -18.41
C CYS A 332 -14.85 -19.63 -18.52
N THR A 333 -14.01 -18.59 -18.45
CA THR A 333 -12.55 -18.76 -18.45
C THR A 333 -12.05 -19.36 -17.14
N LEU A 334 -12.60 -18.94 -15.99
CA LEU A 334 -12.19 -19.41 -14.68
C LEU A 334 -12.64 -20.86 -14.41
N HIS A 335 -13.88 -21.18 -14.79
CA HIS A 335 -14.50 -22.49 -14.55
C HIS A 335 -14.67 -23.30 -15.83
N ALA A 336 -13.69 -23.27 -16.73
CA ALA A 336 -13.76 -23.96 -18.01
C ALA A 336 -14.10 -25.45 -17.86
N GLY A 337 -13.52 -26.15 -16.87
CA GLY A 337 -13.81 -27.57 -16.60
C GLY A 337 -15.24 -27.85 -16.11
N LEU A 338 -15.88 -26.88 -15.45
CA LEU A 338 -17.27 -27.00 -15.01
C LEU A 338 -18.24 -26.80 -16.17
N VAL A 339 -17.93 -25.81 -17.03
CA VAL A 339 -18.76 -25.47 -18.18
C VAL A 339 -18.72 -26.57 -19.24
N THR A 340 -17.59 -27.25 -19.43
CA THR A 340 -17.47 -28.33 -20.41
C THR A 340 -18.17 -29.62 -19.99
N THR A 341 -18.43 -29.81 -18.69
CA THR A 341 -19.02 -31.05 -18.15
C THR A 341 -20.55 -30.99 -18.04
N ASP A 342 -21.14 -29.80 -17.89
CA ASP A 342 -22.59 -29.62 -17.73
C ASP A 342 -23.28 -29.27 -19.05
N ALA A 343 -24.11 -30.19 -19.55
CA ALA A 343 -24.86 -30.02 -20.79
C ALA A 343 -25.90 -28.88 -20.73
N ASN A 344 -26.46 -28.60 -19.54
CA ASN A 344 -27.45 -27.54 -19.37
C ASN A 344 -26.81 -26.16 -19.56
N LEU A 345 -25.60 -25.96 -19.02
CA LEU A 345 -24.86 -24.71 -19.15
C LEU A 345 -24.52 -24.41 -20.62
N ALA A 346 -24.15 -25.42 -21.40
CA ALA A 346 -23.86 -25.26 -22.83
C ALA A 346 -25.06 -24.67 -23.61
N SER A 347 -26.28 -25.14 -23.33
CA SER A 347 -27.49 -24.62 -23.97
C SER A 347 -27.78 -23.16 -23.59
N THR A 348 -27.61 -22.81 -22.31
CA THR A 348 -27.80 -21.44 -21.82
C THR A 348 -26.75 -20.46 -22.38
N LEU A 349 -25.50 -20.91 -22.54
CA LEU A 349 -24.43 -20.11 -23.14
C LEU A 349 -24.65 -19.89 -24.64
N ALA A 350 -25.20 -20.87 -25.36
CA ALA A 350 -25.59 -20.70 -26.76
C ALA A 350 -26.70 -19.64 -26.90
N ALA A 351 -27.69 -19.63 -26.01
CA ALA A 351 -28.74 -18.62 -25.97
C ALA A 351 -28.16 -17.21 -25.65
N ALA A 352 -27.28 -17.13 -24.65
CA ALA A 352 -26.56 -15.90 -24.30
C ALA A 352 -25.71 -15.35 -25.47
N GLN A 353 -25.04 -16.24 -26.21
CA GLN A 353 -24.26 -15.88 -27.39
C GLN A 353 -25.16 -15.27 -28.47
N ALA A 354 -26.29 -15.89 -28.78
CA ALA A 354 -27.24 -15.39 -29.77
C ALA A 354 -27.80 -14.01 -29.38
N ALA A 355 -28.19 -13.83 -28.11
CA ALA A 355 -28.67 -12.57 -27.58
C ALA A 355 -27.60 -11.46 -27.68
N ARG A 356 -26.35 -11.75 -27.29
CA ARG A 356 -25.24 -10.80 -27.37
C ARG A 356 -24.89 -10.42 -28.80
N GLN A 357 -24.87 -11.39 -29.72
CA GLN A 357 -24.63 -11.12 -31.15
C GLN A 357 -25.71 -10.23 -31.76
N SER A 358 -26.97 -10.49 -31.42
CA SER A 358 -28.11 -9.66 -31.84
C SER A 358 -27.96 -8.21 -31.33
N TYR A 359 -27.69 -8.04 -30.04
CA TYR A 359 -27.47 -6.73 -29.43
C TYR A 359 -26.31 -5.97 -30.09
N LEU A 360 -25.14 -6.61 -30.24
CA LEU A 360 -23.95 -6.01 -30.84
C LEU A 360 -24.19 -5.62 -32.30
N SER A 361 -24.94 -6.43 -33.05
CA SER A 361 -25.30 -6.09 -34.43
C SER A 361 -26.20 -4.85 -34.49
N ARG A 362 -27.13 -4.69 -33.55
CA ARG A 362 -28.04 -3.54 -33.47
C ARG A 362 -27.30 -2.27 -33.07
N THR A 363 -26.46 -2.34 -32.03
CA THR A 363 -25.68 -1.18 -31.56
C THR A 363 -24.65 -0.75 -32.59
N ARG A 364 -23.93 -1.69 -33.23
CA ARG A 364 -23.01 -1.41 -34.33
C ARG A 364 -23.70 -0.72 -35.50
N LYS A 365 -24.88 -1.17 -35.90
CA LYS A 365 -25.67 -0.53 -36.96
C LYS A 365 -26.06 0.89 -36.59
N MET A 366 -26.58 1.10 -35.38
CA MET A 366 -27.00 2.42 -34.90
C MET A 366 -25.82 3.39 -34.81
N LEU A 367 -24.71 3.00 -34.17
CA LEU A 367 -23.51 3.81 -34.08
C LEU A 367 -22.89 4.09 -35.45
N GLY A 368 -22.84 3.09 -36.33
CA GLY A 368 -22.33 3.22 -37.69
C GLY A 368 -23.14 4.22 -38.53
N MET A 369 -24.48 4.13 -38.46
CA MET A 369 -25.37 5.09 -39.12
C MET A 369 -25.21 6.50 -38.55
N ASN A 370 -25.15 6.65 -37.23
CA ASN A 370 -24.99 7.96 -36.58
C ASN A 370 -23.66 8.61 -36.94
N LEU A 371 -22.56 7.83 -36.94
CA LEU A 371 -21.24 8.33 -37.31
C LEU A 371 -21.22 8.76 -38.78
N ALA A 372 -21.76 7.93 -39.68
CA ALA A 372 -21.86 8.27 -41.09
C ALA A 372 -22.72 9.53 -41.34
N ALA A 373 -23.84 9.67 -40.63
CA ALA A 373 -24.69 10.85 -40.69
C ALA A 373 -23.97 12.09 -40.17
N LEU A 374 -23.23 11.99 -39.06
CA LEU A 374 -22.43 13.09 -38.52
C LEU A 374 -21.31 13.50 -39.47
N SER A 375 -20.60 12.54 -40.09
CA SER A 375 -19.57 12.87 -41.08
C SER A 375 -20.16 13.54 -42.33
N PHE A 376 -21.35 13.12 -42.75
CA PHE A 376 -22.05 13.75 -43.87
C PHE A 376 -22.50 15.18 -43.53
N LEU A 377 -23.06 15.39 -42.34
CA LEU A 377 -23.42 16.73 -41.85
C LEU A 377 -22.19 17.63 -41.72
N GLN A 378 -21.08 17.09 -41.24
CA GLN A 378 -19.82 17.82 -41.17
C GLN A 378 -19.36 18.27 -42.56
N GLN A 379 -19.33 17.37 -43.55
CA GLN A 379 -18.96 17.72 -44.93
C GLN A 379 -19.88 18.81 -45.50
N LYS A 380 -21.18 18.70 -45.25
CA LYS A 380 -22.15 19.69 -45.74
C LYS A 380 -21.95 21.08 -45.13
N ILE A 381 -21.62 21.17 -43.84
CA ILE A 381 -21.32 22.44 -43.16
C ILE A 381 -20.02 23.04 -43.71
N GLU A 382 -18.99 22.22 -43.93
CA GLU A 382 -17.72 22.66 -44.52
C GLU A 382 -17.89 23.17 -45.96
N GLU A 383 -18.79 22.58 -46.75
CA GLU A 383 -19.16 23.04 -48.09
C GLU A 383 -19.93 24.37 -48.07
N GLU A 384 -20.87 24.54 -47.12
CA GLU A 384 -21.69 25.75 -46.98
C GLU A 384 -20.88 26.97 -46.47
N ASP A 385 -19.98 26.76 -45.51
CA ASP A 385 -19.22 27.86 -44.88
C ASP A 385 -17.92 28.24 -45.63
N GLN A 386 -17.53 27.51 -46.69
CA GLN A 386 -16.28 27.69 -47.47
C GLN A 386 -14.98 27.81 -46.65
N VAL A 387 -14.99 27.44 -45.37
CA VAL A 387 -13.82 27.44 -44.50
C VAL A 387 -13.69 26.05 -43.90
N SER A 388 -12.52 25.44 -44.07
CA SER A 388 -12.16 24.16 -43.46
C SER A 388 -11.88 24.34 -41.95
N LEU A 389 -12.84 24.88 -41.20
CA LEU A 389 -12.73 25.18 -39.77
C LEU A 389 -12.45 23.92 -38.93
N PHE A 390 -12.92 22.76 -39.38
CA PHE A 390 -12.88 21.53 -38.60
C PHE A 390 -11.70 20.60 -38.93
N SER A 391 -11.15 20.66 -40.16
CA SER A 391 -9.97 19.86 -40.52
C SER A 391 -8.74 20.25 -39.68
N GLU A 392 -8.54 21.53 -39.43
CA GLU A 392 -7.47 22.02 -38.56
C GLU A 392 -7.65 21.58 -37.11
N ALA A 393 -8.87 21.60 -36.59
CA ALA A 393 -9.16 21.16 -35.22
C ALA A 393 -9.01 19.64 -35.05
N THR A 394 -9.44 18.84 -36.02
CA THR A 394 -9.26 17.38 -36.01
C THR A 394 -7.79 16.99 -36.18
N ASP A 395 -7.04 17.70 -37.02
CA ASP A 395 -5.61 17.48 -37.21
C ASP A 395 -4.81 17.85 -35.97
N GLN A 396 -5.16 18.95 -35.29
CA GLN A 396 -4.55 19.31 -34.02
C GLN A 396 -4.84 18.26 -32.94
N ARG A 397 -6.05 17.71 -32.89
CA ARG A 397 -6.41 16.62 -31.96
C ARG A 397 -5.64 15.34 -32.28
N ALA A 398 -5.52 14.97 -33.56
CA ALA A 398 -4.75 13.80 -34.00
C ALA A 398 -3.25 13.95 -33.69
N LYS A 399 -2.68 15.13 -33.94
CA LYS A 399 -1.29 15.46 -33.57
C LYS A 399 -1.07 15.41 -32.06
N ARG A 400 -2.01 15.93 -31.26
CA ARG A 400 -1.97 15.83 -29.79
C ARG A 400 -2.03 14.38 -29.31
N ALA A 401 -2.94 13.57 -29.86
CA ALA A 401 -3.06 12.15 -29.52
C ALA A 401 -1.78 11.37 -29.86
N LYS A 402 -1.17 11.62 -31.03
CA LYS A 402 0.10 11.02 -31.44
C LYS A 402 1.24 11.41 -30.48
N LYS A 403 1.34 12.68 -30.11
CA LYS A 403 2.35 13.19 -29.16
C LYS A 403 2.19 12.59 -27.76
N ILE A 404 0.95 12.36 -27.31
CA ILE A 404 0.66 11.68 -26.04
C ILE A 404 1.11 10.21 -26.10
N LYS A 405 0.81 9.52 -27.21
CA LYS A 405 1.22 8.13 -27.42
C LYS A 405 2.74 7.95 -27.46
N GLU A 406 3.45 8.87 -28.11
CA GLU A 406 4.93 8.88 -28.15
C GLU A 406 5.54 9.13 -26.76
N ARG A 407 4.96 10.05 -25.96
CA ARG A 407 5.40 10.30 -24.58
C ARG A 407 5.17 9.09 -23.67
N LEU A 408 4.05 8.40 -23.83
CA LEU A 408 3.77 7.16 -23.10
C LEU A 408 4.78 6.07 -23.47
N ALA A 409 5.08 5.89 -24.75
CA ALA A 409 6.09 4.93 -25.20
C ALA A 409 7.51 5.24 -24.67
N GLN A 410 7.89 6.51 -24.63
CA GLN A 410 9.18 6.94 -24.05
C GLN A 410 9.24 6.69 -22.53
N ARG A 411 8.14 6.93 -21.80
CA ARG A 411 8.09 6.64 -20.36
C ARG A 411 8.18 5.15 -20.06
N VAL A 412 7.54 4.31 -20.87
CA VAL A 412 7.65 2.86 -20.75
C VAL A 412 9.09 2.39 -21.03
N ALA A 413 9.76 2.96 -22.03
CA ALA A 413 11.16 2.60 -22.34
C ALA A 413 12.16 2.98 -21.22
N ILE A 414 11.92 4.09 -20.51
CA ILE A 414 12.75 4.54 -19.38
C ILE A 414 12.50 3.68 -18.12
N ALA A 415 11.32 3.09 -17.97
CA ALA A 415 11.01 2.19 -16.85
C ALA A 415 11.60 0.78 -17.01
N THR A 416 12.02 0.40 -18.23
CA THR A 416 12.51 -0.95 -18.57
C THR A 416 14.03 -1.06 -18.75
N GLY A 417 14.79 0.02 -18.59
CA GLY A 417 16.26 0.04 -18.70
C GLY A 417 16.88 0.72 -17.51
#